data_AF-A0A327HTG5-F1
#
_entry.id   AF-A0A327HTG5-F1
#
_cell.length_a   1.000
_cell.length_b   1.000
_cell.length_c   1.000
_cell.angle_alpha   90.00
_cell.angle_beta   90.00
_cell.angle_gamma   90.00
#
_symmetry.space_group_name_H-M   'P 1'
#
loop_
_entity.id
_entity.type
_entity.pdbx_description
1 polymer ?
#
loop_
_entity_poly.entity_id
_entity_poly.type
_entity_poly.pdbx_seq_one_letter_code
_entity_poly.pdbx_strand_id
1 'polypeptide(L)'
;MFTSGVVLGITMVDLTEHESRVFDLIKQNPEILGSKQARTKIASDMGMSEKTLRNRIGDLRRYGLLDETSRKQESTTPSITQSGSNELNQSTYVMAWVIASVASLAIFIIYF
;
A
#
# COMPACT_ATOMS: atom_id res chain seq x y z
N MET A 1 44.60 12.71 -10.30
CA MET A 1 44.26 12.32 -8.92
C MET A 1 42.77 12.53 -8.75
N PHE A 2 42.09 11.44 -8.38
CA PHE A 2 40.65 11.26 -8.39
C PHE A 2 39.99 12.00 -7.22
N THR A 3 38.95 12.79 -7.50
CA THR A 3 37.90 13.06 -6.52
C THR A 3 36.55 12.93 -7.22
N SER A 4 36.22 11.68 -7.58
CA SER A 4 34.85 11.30 -7.88
C SER A 4 34.06 11.44 -6.60
N GLY A 5 33.23 12.48 -6.52
CA GLY A 5 32.22 12.63 -5.48
C GLY A 5 31.17 11.54 -5.66
N VAL A 6 31.38 10.39 -5.03
CA VAL A 6 30.38 9.35 -4.81
C VAL A 6 29.32 9.97 -3.91
N VAL A 7 28.27 10.51 -4.51
CA VAL A 7 27.06 10.87 -3.75
C VAL A 7 26.37 9.57 -3.39
N LEU A 8 26.48 9.25 -2.10
CA LEU A 8 25.98 8.07 -1.42
C LEU A 8 24.57 7.68 -1.90
N GLY A 9 24.50 6.51 -2.53
CA GLY A 9 23.25 5.83 -2.80
C GLY A 9 22.51 5.56 -1.50
N ILE A 10 21.34 6.15 -1.37
CA ILE A 10 20.36 5.86 -0.34
C ILE A 10 19.75 4.51 -0.72
N THR A 11 20.38 3.40 -0.35
CA THR A 11 19.87 2.05 -0.64
C THR A 11 19.10 1.49 0.55
N MET A 12 18.01 0.80 0.22
CA MET A 12 17.15 -0.05 1.07
C MET A 12 15.90 0.61 1.67
N VAL A 13 15.08 1.19 0.79
CA VAL A 13 13.73 0.63 0.66
C VAL A 13 13.78 -0.14 -0.65
N ASP A 14 13.50 -1.45 -0.62
CA ASP A 14 13.53 -2.32 -1.79
C ASP A 14 12.33 -1.96 -2.69
N LEU A 15 12.41 -0.79 -3.33
CA LEU A 15 11.42 -0.38 -4.31
C LEU A 15 11.64 -1.25 -5.53
N THR A 16 10.58 -1.93 -5.93
CA THR A 16 10.54 -2.67 -7.19
C THR A 16 10.99 -1.73 -8.32
N GLU A 17 11.60 -2.23 -9.41
CA GLU A 17 12.07 -1.39 -10.53
C GLU A 17 11.01 -0.39 -11.02
N HIS A 18 9.75 -0.83 -11.02
CA HIS A 18 8.60 0.01 -11.34
C HIS A 18 8.33 1.14 -10.34
N GLU A 19 8.51 0.91 -9.05
CA GLU A 19 8.26 1.90 -8.00
C GLU A 19 9.35 2.98 -7.99
N SER A 20 10.61 2.61 -8.18
CA SER A 20 11.70 3.59 -8.31
C SER A 20 11.49 4.50 -9.51
N ARG A 21 11.09 3.93 -10.65
CA ARG A 21 10.79 4.69 -11.88
C ARG A 21 9.64 5.68 -11.66
N VAL A 22 8.59 5.28 -10.94
CA VAL A 22 7.47 6.17 -10.59
C VAL A 22 7.92 7.28 -9.63
N PHE A 23 8.77 6.96 -8.65
CA PHE A 23 9.29 7.94 -7.71
C PHE A 23 10.11 9.04 -8.39
N ASP A 24 11.02 8.66 -9.28
CA ASP A 24 11.83 9.61 -10.04
C ASP A 24 10.96 10.51 -10.93
N LEU A 25 9.89 9.96 -11.48
CA LEU A 25 8.96 10.69 -12.32
C LEU A 25 8.10 11.69 -11.53
N ILE A 26 7.68 11.34 -10.30
CA ILE A 26 6.99 12.26 -9.39
C ILE A 26 7.92 13.39 -8.95
N LYS A 27 9.21 13.09 -8.71
CA LYS A 27 10.22 14.12 -8.42
C LYS A 27 10.38 15.11 -9.57
N GLN A 28 10.34 14.63 -10.81
CA GLN A 28 10.43 15.48 -12.00
C GLN A 28 9.14 16.25 -12.27
N ASN A 29 7.98 15.69 -11.91
CA ASN A 29 6.66 16.23 -12.22
C ASN A 29 5.76 16.25 -10.97
N PRO A 30 5.93 17.20 -10.03
CA PRO A 30 5.10 17.26 -8.82
C PRO A 30 3.62 17.54 -9.11
N GLU A 31 3.31 18.07 -10.29
CA GLU A 31 1.96 18.36 -10.78
C GLU A 31 1.01 17.15 -10.83
N ILE A 32 1.53 15.92 -10.91
CA ILE A 32 0.69 14.71 -10.96
C ILE A 32 0.05 14.34 -9.61
N LEU A 33 0.58 14.90 -8.52
CA LEU A 33 -0.02 14.75 -7.19
C LEU A 33 -1.35 15.49 -7.13
N GLY A 34 -1.39 16.73 -7.62
CA GLY A 34 -2.57 17.59 -7.59
C GLY A 34 -3.53 17.43 -8.78
N SER A 35 -3.03 17.13 -9.98
CA SER A 35 -3.84 17.13 -11.21
C SER A 35 -4.09 15.73 -11.76
N LYS A 36 -5.38 15.35 -11.87
CA LYS A 36 -5.81 14.11 -12.54
C LYS A 36 -5.35 14.08 -14.00
N GLN A 37 -5.41 15.21 -14.71
CA GLN A 37 -5.06 15.27 -16.13
C GLN A 37 -3.56 15.05 -16.36
N ALA A 38 -2.71 15.67 -15.52
CA ALA A 38 -1.27 15.43 -15.54
C ALA A 38 -0.96 13.96 -15.21
N ARG A 39 -1.63 13.40 -14.20
CA ARG A 39 -1.47 11.99 -13.81
C ARG A 39 -1.86 11.02 -14.92
N THR A 40 -2.94 11.29 -15.67
CA THR A 40 -3.33 10.47 -16.82
C THR A 40 -2.28 10.52 -17.94
N LYS A 41 -1.77 11.72 -18.27
CA LYS A 41 -0.76 11.89 -19.32
C LYS A 41 0.52 11.11 -18.99
N ILE A 42 0.99 11.24 -17.76
CA ILE A 42 2.20 10.56 -17.28
C ILE A 42 1.98 9.04 -17.18
N ALA A 43 0.80 8.59 -16.75
CA ALA A 43 0.49 7.16 -16.70
C ALA A 43 0.55 6.53 -18.10
N SER A 44 -0.01 7.21 -19.11
CA SER A 44 0.04 6.76 -20.51
C SER A 44 1.48 6.68 -21.04
N ASP A 45 2.34 7.63 -20.68
CA ASP A 45 3.76 7.64 -21.07
C ASP A 45 4.54 6.45 -20.47
N MET A 46 4.21 6.06 -19.24
CA MET A 46 4.76 4.86 -18.60
C MET A 46 4.10 3.54 -19.04
N GLY A 47 3.13 3.58 -19.97
CA GLY A 47 2.39 2.39 -20.40
C GLY A 47 1.48 1.78 -19.32
N MET A 48 1.04 2.56 -18.34
CA MET A 48 0.12 2.10 -17.27
C MET A 48 -1.15 2.95 -17.18
N SER A 49 -2.14 2.45 -16.43
CA SER A 49 -3.39 3.20 -16.20
C SER A 49 -3.21 4.26 -15.10
N GLU A 50 -4.02 5.33 -15.13
CA GLU A 50 -4.05 6.33 -14.04
C GLU A 50 -4.34 5.68 -12.67
N LYS A 51 -5.19 4.64 -12.64
CA LYS A 51 -5.47 3.86 -11.43
C LYS A 51 -4.20 3.22 -10.89
N THR A 52 -3.41 2.58 -11.76
CA THR A 52 -2.13 1.98 -11.39
C THR A 52 -1.17 3.04 -10.86
N LEU A 53 -1.01 4.16 -11.58
CA LEU A 53 -0.11 5.22 -11.17
C LEU A 53 -0.51 5.84 -9.82
N ARG A 54 -1.80 6.10 -9.60
CA ARG A 54 -2.31 6.58 -8.31
C ARG A 54 -2.05 5.61 -7.17
N ASN A 55 -2.22 4.30 -7.42
CA ASN A 55 -1.93 3.28 -6.41
C ASN A 55 -0.45 3.29 -6.05
N ARG A 56 0.45 3.36 -7.05
CA ARG A 56 1.90 3.46 -6.83
C ARG A 56 2.29 4.73 -6.08
N ILE A 57 1.68 5.87 -6.39
CA ILE A 57 1.83 7.13 -5.61
C ILE A 57 1.40 6.90 -4.16
N GLY A 58 0.29 6.18 -3.93
CA GLY A 58 -0.18 5.81 -2.59
C GLY A 58 0.83 4.92 -1.84
N ASP A 59 1.41 3.93 -2.50
CA ASP A 59 2.44 3.06 -1.92
C ASP A 59 3.68 3.86 -1.51
N LEU A 60 4.12 4.77 -2.39
CA LEU A 60 5.22 5.71 -2.12
C LEU A 60 4.96 6.62 -0.92
N ARG A 61 3.70 7.04 -0.70
CA ARG A 61 3.30 7.77 0.52
C ARG A 61 3.36 6.88 1.75
N ARG A 62 2.91 5.62 1.66
CA ARG A 62 2.93 4.66 2.79
C ARG A 62 4.35 4.30 3.21
N TYR A 63 5.27 4.27 2.26
CA TYR A 63 6.71 4.08 2.50
C TYR A 63 7.41 5.33 3.05
N GLY A 64 6.72 6.47 3.17
CA GLY A 64 7.32 7.72 3.66
C GLY A 64 8.27 8.40 2.66
N LEU A 65 8.23 8.02 1.38
CA LEU A 65 9.07 8.62 0.33
C LEU A 65 8.49 9.94 -0.20
N LEU A 66 7.17 10.11 -0.11
CA LEU A 66 6.46 11.33 -0.48
C LEU A 66 5.92 11.97 0.79
N ASP A 67 6.74 12.81 1.41
CA ASP A 67 6.39 13.54 2.62
C ASP A 67 5.50 14.74 2.24
N GLU A 68 4.18 14.60 2.44
CA GLU A 68 3.31 15.77 2.56
C GLU A 68 3.11 16.02 4.05
N THR A 69 3.96 16.88 4.60
CA THR A 69 3.74 17.73 5.78
C THR A 69 2.33 17.60 6.38
N SER A 70 2.13 16.57 7.19
CA SER A 70 1.07 16.46 8.18
C SER A 70 1.38 15.25 9.03
N ARG A 71 2.18 15.50 10.05
CA ARG A 71 2.32 14.65 11.24
C ARG A 71 0.99 13.97 11.57
N LYS A 72 0.98 12.66 11.44
CA LYS A 72 0.60 11.83 12.58
C LYS A 72 1.57 10.66 12.64
N GLN A 73 2.75 10.95 13.19
CA GLN A 73 3.58 9.92 13.78
C GLN A 73 2.73 9.25 14.86
N GLU A 74 2.38 7.99 14.64
CA GLU A 74 2.21 7.03 15.72
C GLU A 74 2.66 5.68 15.17
N SER A 75 3.98 5.51 15.10
CA SER A 75 4.59 4.20 15.10
C SER A 75 4.44 3.62 16.50
N THR A 76 3.53 2.68 16.68
CA THR A 76 3.78 1.33 17.24
C THR A 76 2.50 0.49 17.06
N THR A 77 2.66 -0.63 16.37
CA THR A 77 1.80 -1.84 16.23
C THR A 77 0.85 -2.14 17.41
N PRO A 78 -0.33 -2.80 17.26
CA PRO A 78 -1.13 -3.20 16.08
C PRO A 78 -2.56 -2.61 16.15
N SER A 79 -2.88 -1.60 15.31
CA SER A 79 -4.26 -1.09 15.25
C SER A 79 -5.02 -1.72 14.08
N ILE A 80 -5.90 -2.67 14.42
CA ILE A 80 -7.07 -2.97 13.62
C ILE A 80 -7.87 -1.66 13.49
N THR A 81 -7.79 -1.01 12.34
CA THR A 81 -8.79 -0.01 11.96
C THR A 81 -9.47 -0.51 10.70
N GLN A 82 -10.68 -1.04 10.92
CA GLN A 82 -11.65 -1.38 9.92
C GLN A 82 -11.98 -0.12 9.12
N SER A 83 -11.34 0.03 7.96
CA SER A 83 -11.87 0.84 6.87
C SER A 83 -12.89 -0.04 6.16
N GLY A 84 -14.17 0.34 6.26
CA GLY A 84 -15.32 -0.39 5.71
C GLY A 84 -15.21 -0.66 4.22
N SER A 85 -14.56 -1.78 3.89
CA SER A 85 -14.86 -2.58 2.71
C SER A 85 -15.39 -3.89 3.26
N ASN A 86 -16.64 -4.17 2.94
CA ASN A 86 -17.36 -5.41 3.16
C ASN A 86 -16.75 -6.58 2.34
N GLU A 87 -15.43 -6.63 2.21
CA GLU A 87 -14.72 -7.78 1.68
C GLU A 87 -14.50 -8.77 2.82
N LEU A 88 -15.39 -9.75 2.90
CA LEU A 88 -15.23 -10.88 3.80
C LEU A 88 -14.08 -11.74 3.30
N ASN A 89 -13.02 -11.82 4.11
CA ASN A 89 -11.87 -12.68 3.86
C ASN A 89 -12.34 -14.14 3.73
N GLN A 90 -11.78 -14.90 2.79
CA GLN A 90 -12.05 -16.35 2.68
C GLN A 90 -11.80 -17.08 4.02
N SER A 91 -10.83 -16.61 4.80
CA SER A 91 -10.54 -17.08 6.15
C SER A 91 -11.70 -16.85 7.13
N THR A 92 -12.47 -15.78 7.00
CA THR A 92 -13.63 -15.51 7.87
C THR A 92 -14.75 -16.53 7.65
N TYR A 93 -14.99 -16.95 6.40
CA TYR A 93 -16.00 -17.96 6.08
C TYR A 93 -15.64 -19.33 6.66
N VAL A 94 -14.38 -19.75 6.55
CA VAL A 94 -13.93 -21.02 7.14
C VAL A 94 -14.01 -20.97 8.67
N MET A 95 -13.67 -19.83 9.29
CA MET A 95 -13.82 -19.67 10.75
C MET A 95 -15.28 -19.71 11.19
N ALA A 96 -16.19 -19.08 10.45
CA ALA A 96 -17.63 -19.14 10.73
C ALA A 96 -18.16 -20.58 10.66
N TRP A 97 -17.70 -21.38 9.68
CA TRP A 97 -18.09 -22.79 9.54
C TRP A 97 -17.56 -23.66 10.69
N VAL A 98 -16.32 -23.43 11.12
CA VAL A 98 -15.72 -24.11 12.27
C VAL A 98 -16.48 -23.80 13.55
N ILE A 99 -16.81 -22.52 13.80
CA ILE A 99 -17.57 -22.10 14.99
C ILE A 99 -18.95 -22.76 14.99
N ALA A 100 -19.64 -22.79 13.85
CA ALA A 100 -20.95 -23.42 13.74
C ALA A 100 -20.89 -24.94 14.00
N SER A 101 -19.87 -25.64 13.47
CA SER A 101 -19.66 -27.07 13.73
C SER A 101 -19.41 -27.36 15.20
N VAL A 102 -18.51 -26.60 15.84
CA VAL A 102 -18.16 -26.79 17.25
C VAL A 102 -19.37 -26.52 18.16
N ALA A 103 -20.14 -25.46 17.88
CA ALA A 103 -21.36 -25.16 18.63
C ALA A 103 -22.41 -26.28 18.51
N SER A 104 -22.61 -26.82 17.29
CA SER A 104 -23.55 -27.92 17.06
C SER A 104 -23.13 -29.20 17.78
N LEU A 105 -21.83 -29.49 17.83
CA LEU A 105 -21.28 -30.64 18.57
C LEU A 105 -21.45 -30.47 20.09
N ALA A 106 -21.21 -29.27 20.63
CA ALA A 106 -21.39 -28.99 22.05
C ALA A 106 -22.85 -29.14 22.48
N ILE A 107 -23.79 -28.65 21.66
CA ILE A 107 -25.23 -28.83 21.90
C ILE A 107 -25.59 -30.32 21.83
N PHE A 108 -25.04 -31.07 20.88
CA PHE A 108 -25.29 -32.51 20.77
C PHE A 108 -24.84 -33.29 22.02
N ILE A 109 -23.65 -33.00 22.56
CA ILE A 109 -23.13 -33.66 23.77
C ILE A 109 -23.94 -33.33 25.03
N ILE A 110 -24.54 -32.15 25.10
CA ILE A 110 -25.34 -31.73 26.27
C ILE A 110 -26.72 -32.42 26.27
N TYR A 111 -27.27 -32.71 25.10
CA TYR A 111 -28.65 -33.17 24.95
C TYR A 111 -28.79 -34.67 24.62
N PHE A 112 -27.69 -35.39 24.35
CA PHE A 112 -27.69 -36.81 23.97
C PHE A 112 -26.66 -37.60 24.79
#